data_AF-A0A848AXK1-F1
#
_entry.id   AF-A0A848AXK1-F1
#
_cell.length_a   1.000
_cell.length_b   1.000
_cell.length_c   1.000
_cell.angle_alpha   90.00
_cell.angle_beta   90.00
_cell.angle_gamma   90.00
#
_symmetry.space_group_name_H-M   'P 1'
#
loop_
_entity.id
_entity.type
_entity.pdbx_description
1 polymer ?
#
loop_
_entity_poly.entity_id
_entity_poly.type
_entity_poly.pdbx_seq_one_letter_code
_entity_poly.pdbx_strand_id
1 'polypeptide(L)'
;MKEKKEYRMDGRLFASREEIDFYFWCEEAKAAGIVARWSYQPRTFELAPAVKIPEQLKLKTKVRTVERHLLNDCRYTPDFLLLPGERWHLVGKALYGTGGGFWIDVKGTFAGQYNDGVKFSLLQKWTYDKWHVYVNKVVPVHFFEATFVPRRALSGRSGRPRTCYLACRTLAELLNTSPTLL
;
A
#
# COMPACT_ATOMS: atom_id res chain seq x y z
N MET A 1 -6.37 3.58 -28.47
CA MET A 1 -6.37 3.38 -27.00
C MET A 1 -5.14 2.57 -26.65
N LYS A 2 -4.25 3.04 -25.75
CA LYS A 2 -3.19 2.17 -25.20
C LYS A 2 -3.85 1.20 -24.22
N GLU A 3 -3.61 -0.09 -24.38
CA GLU A 3 -4.08 -1.11 -23.42
C GLU A 3 -3.61 -0.73 -22.02
N LYS A 4 -4.54 -0.79 -21.06
CA LYS A 4 -4.22 -0.54 -19.66
C LYS A 4 -3.33 -1.69 -19.20
N LYS A 5 -2.09 -1.36 -18.81
CA LYS A 5 -1.12 -2.35 -18.37
C LYS A 5 -1.62 -3.02 -17.10
N GLU A 6 -1.81 -4.33 -17.16
CA GLU A 6 -2.15 -5.13 -15.97
C GLU A 6 -0.88 -5.52 -15.21
N TYR A 7 -0.97 -5.48 -13.88
CA TYR A 7 0.09 -5.87 -12.95
C TYR A 7 -0.33 -7.16 -12.25
N ARG A 8 -0.16 -8.29 -12.94
CA ARG A 8 -0.53 -9.61 -12.41
C ARG A 8 0.70 -10.34 -11.87
N MET A 9 0.58 -10.95 -10.69
CA MET A 9 1.62 -11.80 -10.09
C MET A 9 0.97 -12.86 -9.22
N ASP A 10 1.38 -14.13 -9.39
CA ASP A 10 0.93 -15.26 -8.57
C ASP A 10 -0.61 -15.33 -8.40
N GLY A 11 -1.34 -15.08 -9.51
CA GLY A 11 -2.80 -15.08 -9.56
C GLY A 11 -3.49 -13.79 -9.06
N ARG A 12 -2.75 -12.84 -8.48
CA ARG A 12 -3.26 -11.57 -7.94
C ARG A 12 -3.10 -10.42 -8.94
N LEU A 13 -4.02 -9.46 -8.89
CA LEU A 13 -3.95 -8.20 -9.64
C LEU A 13 -3.56 -7.07 -8.68
N PHE A 14 -2.48 -6.38 -9.01
CA PHE A 14 -1.96 -5.23 -8.27
C PHE A 14 -2.28 -3.93 -9.01
N ALA A 15 -2.32 -2.79 -8.31
CA ALA A 15 -2.59 -1.51 -8.97
C ALA A 15 -1.34 -0.88 -9.59
N SER A 16 -0.14 -1.33 -9.18
CA SER A 16 1.13 -0.76 -9.62
C SER A 16 2.26 -1.81 -9.70
N ARG A 17 3.40 -1.42 -10.30
CA ARG A 17 4.61 -2.26 -10.25
C ARG A 17 5.24 -2.22 -8.87
N GLU A 18 5.17 -1.07 -8.23
CA GLU A 18 5.67 -0.80 -6.89
C GLU A 18 5.01 -1.73 -5.86
N GLU A 19 3.71 -1.99 -5.98
CA GLU A 19 3.03 -3.01 -5.16
C GLU A 19 3.52 -4.42 -5.44
N ILE A 20 3.83 -4.77 -6.70
CA ILE A 20 4.46 -6.07 -7.01
C ILE A 20 5.83 -6.18 -6.34
N ASP A 21 6.63 -5.12 -6.40
CA ASP A 21 7.95 -5.12 -5.78
C ASP A 21 7.83 -5.25 -4.25
N PHE A 22 6.88 -4.54 -3.63
CA PHE A 22 6.59 -4.67 -2.20
C PHE A 22 6.01 -6.04 -1.82
N TYR A 23 5.20 -6.64 -2.70
CA TYR A 23 4.73 -8.02 -2.55
C TYR A 23 5.89 -9.01 -2.51
N PHE A 24 6.90 -8.85 -3.39
CA PHE A 24 8.10 -9.68 -3.32
C PHE A 24 8.87 -9.50 -2.02
N TRP A 25 8.93 -8.27 -1.50
CA TRP A 25 9.50 -8.00 -0.19
C TRP A 25 8.75 -8.76 0.90
N CYS A 26 7.41 -8.74 0.87
CA CYS A 26 6.57 -9.46 1.84
C CYS A 26 6.82 -10.98 1.81
N GLU A 27 6.94 -11.56 0.62
CA GLU A 27 7.21 -13.00 0.46
C GLU A 27 8.60 -13.39 0.99
N GLU A 28 9.64 -12.64 0.63
CA GLU A 28 11.00 -12.90 1.12
C GLU A 28 11.13 -12.64 2.63
N ALA A 29 10.51 -11.56 3.14
CA ALA A 29 10.47 -11.26 4.57
C ALA A 29 9.72 -12.33 5.35
N LYS A 30 8.66 -12.91 4.77
CA LYS A 30 7.92 -14.02 5.37
C LYS A 30 8.75 -15.28 5.43
N ALA A 31 9.41 -15.65 4.33
CA ALA A 31 10.29 -16.81 4.29
C ALA A 31 11.46 -16.70 5.29
N ALA A 32 11.93 -15.48 5.56
CA ALA A 32 13.00 -15.22 6.53
C ALA A 32 12.54 -15.10 8.00
N GLY A 33 11.24 -15.20 8.29
CA GLY A 33 10.70 -15.02 9.65
C GLY A 33 10.69 -13.57 10.14
N ILE A 34 10.92 -12.60 9.26
CA ILE A 34 10.79 -11.16 9.56
C ILE A 34 9.31 -10.79 9.67
N VAL A 35 8.49 -11.30 8.75
CA VAL A 35 7.03 -11.15 8.74
C VAL A 35 6.41 -12.52 9.06
N ALA A 36 5.55 -12.61 10.06
CA ALA A 36 4.83 -13.87 10.34
C ALA A 36 3.76 -14.13 9.27
N ARG A 37 3.00 -13.09 8.94
CA ARG A 37 1.91 -13.16 7.97
C ARG A 37 1.63 -11.77 7.39
N TRP A 38 1.12 -11.75 6.17
CA TRP A 38 0.70 -10.53 5.51
C TRP A 38 -0.57 -10.77 4.68
N SER A 39 -1.29 -9.71 4.38
CA SER A 39 -2.49 -9.75 3.53
C SER A 39 -2.52 -8.55 2.59
N TYR A 40 -2.89 -8.78 1.32
CA TYR A 40 -3.13 -7.74 0.32
C TYR A 40 -4.58 -7.27 0.41
N GLN A 41 -4.80 -5.95 0.40
CA GLN A 41 -6.11 -5.30 0.54
C GLN A 41 -6.95 -5.88 1.69
N PRO A 42 -6.41 -5.89 2.94
CA PRO A 42 -6.97 -6.60 4.08
C PRO A 42 -8.43 -6.24 4.39
N ARG A 43 -8.75 -4.95 4.34
CA ARG A 43 -10.10 -4.43 4.56
C ARG A 43 -10.23 -3.01 4.03
N THR A 44 -11.46 -2.64 3.71
CA THR A 44 -11.85 -1.28 3.35
C THR A 44 -12.46 -0.58 4.55
N PHE A 45 -11.97 0.61 4.85
CA PHE A 45 -12.48 1.51 5.89
C PHE A 45 -13.47 2.49 5.29
N GLU A 46 -14.67 2.57 5.88
CA GLU A 46 -15.60 3.64 5.55
C GLU A 46 -15.25 4.89 6.35
N LEU A 47 -14.88 5.97 5.69
CA LEU A 47 -14.51 7.23 6.33
C LEU A 47 -15.72 8.15 6.43
N ALA A 48 -16.47 8.33 5.34
CA ALA A 48 -17.72 9.08 5.33
C ALA A 48 -18.77 8.39 4.44
N PRO A 49 -20.03 8.25 4.87
CA PRO A 49 -21.09 7.73 4.03
C PRO A 49 -21.48 8.75 2.95
N ALA A 50 -22.12 8.28 1.87
CA ALA A 50 -22.66 9.15 0.85
C ALA A 50 -23.84 9.98 1.41
N VAL A 51 -23.93 11.25 1.02
CA VAL A 51 -25.06 12.13 1.35
C VAL A 51 -25.91 12.31 0.11
N LYS A 52 -27.22 12.04 0.23
CA LYS A 52 -28.19 12.18 -0.86
C LYS A 52 -29.19 13.29 -0.54
N ILE A 53 -29.65 13.98 -1.57
CA ILE A 53 -30.70 15.00 -1.47
C ILE A 53 -31.82 14.72 -2.48
N PRO A 54 -33.08 15.04 -2.15
CA PRO A 54 -34.17 14.99 -3.10
C PRO A 54 -34.03 16.13 -4.11
N GLU A 55 -34.10 15.82 -5.40
CA GLU A 55 -34.15 16.78 -6.51
C GLU A 55 -35.46 16.60 -7.27
N GLN A 56 -36.16 17.71 -7.53
CA GLN A 56 -37.34 17.70 -8.36
C GLN A 56 -36.94 17.81 -9.83
N LEU A 57 -37.09 16.71 -10.57
CA LEU A 57 -36.96 16.71 -12.02
C LEU A 57 -38.30 17.10 -12.64
N LYS A 58 -38.33 18.29 -13.24
CA LYS A 58 -39.47 18.75 -14.05
C LYS A 58 -39.36 18.15 -15.46
N LEU A 59 -40.13 17.11 -15.72
CA LEU A 59 -40.32 16.54 -17.06
C LEU A 59 -41.38 17.36 -17.81
N LYS A 60 -41.43 17.21 -19.15
CA LYS A 60 -42.41 17.93 -19.98
C LYS A 60 -43.86 17.81 -19.50
N THR A 61 -44.23 16.68 -18.91
CA THR A 61 -45.62 16.37 -18.49
C THR A 61 -45.79 16.16 -16.98
N LYS A 62 -44.70 16.10 -16.19
CA LYS A 62 -44.77 15.70 -14.77
C LYS A 62 -43.56 16.18 -13.98
N VAL A 63 -43.77 16.51 -12.70
CA VAL A 63 -42.67 16.66 -11.74
C VAL A 63 -42.45 15.33 -11.04
N ARG A 64 -41.19 14.84 -11.04
CA ARG A 64 -40.78 13.62 -10.35
C ARG A 64 -39.65 13.97 -9.38
N THR A 65 -39.80 13.59 -8.12
CA THR A 65 -38.70 13.65 -7.16
C THR A 65 -37.79 12.44 -7.34
N VAL A 66 -36.49 12.68 -7.48
CA VAL A 66 -35.45 11.64 -7.51
C VAL A 66 -34.40 11.93 -6.44
N GLU A 67 -33.77 10.90 -5.89
CA GLU A 67 -32.61 11.10 -5.03
C GLU A 67 -31.35 11.28 -5.89
N ARG A 68 -30.56 12.31 -5.57
CA ARG A 68 -29.23 12.53 -6.15
C ARG A 68 -28.16 12.60 -5.08
N HIS A 69 -26.95 12.15 -5.41
CA HIS A 69 -25.80 12.29 -4.54
C HIS A 69 -25.39 13.76 -4.44
N LEU A 70 -25.45 14.32 -3.22
CA LEU A 70 -24.82 15.58 -2.90
C LEU A 70 -23.32 15.36 -2.65
N LEU A 71 -22.98 14.33 -1.87
CA LEU A 71 -21.62 13.91 -1.59
C LEU A 71 -21.49 12.40 -1.82
N ASN A 72 -20.42 11.99 -2.50
CA ASN A 72 -20.07 10.58 -2.62
C ASN A 72 -19.53 10.05 -1.29
N ASP A 73 -19.61 8.73 -1.11
CA ASP A 73 -18.95 8.09 0.01
C ASP A 73 -17.42 8.20 -0.11
N CYS A 74 -16.76 8.21 1.04
CA CYS A 74 -15.31 8.21 1.15
C CYS A 74 -14.89 6.92 1.84
N ARG A 75 -14.18 6.06 1.09
CA ARG A 75 -13.63 4.80 1.59
C ARG A 75 -12.14 4.74 1.34
N TYR A 76 -11.45 3.96 2.16
CA TYR A 76 -10.01 3.76 2.04
C TYR A 76 -9.62 2.31 2.27
N THR A 77 -8.83 1.74 1.35
CA THR A 77 -8.34 0.37 1.43
C THR A 77 -6.81 0.43 1.39
N PRO A 78 -6.12 0.12 2.50
CA PRO A 78 -4.67 0.00 2.49
C PRO A 78 -4.24 -1.17 1.59
N ASP A 79 -3.06 -1.06 1.00
CA ASP A 79 -2.55 -2.08 0.08
C ASP A 79 -2.14 -3.35 0.81
N PHE A 80 -1.49 -3.21 1.98
CA PHE A 80 -1.03 -4.37 2.76
C PHE A 80 -1.27 -4.20 4.26
N LEU A 81 -1.40 -5.33 4.95
CA LEU A 81 -1.25 -5.44 6.40
C LEU A 81 -0.16 -6.48 6.68
N LEU A 82 0.84 -6.09 7.46
CA LEU A 82 1.92 -6.96 7.93
C LEU A 82 1.74 -7.27 9.39
N LEU A 83 2.03 -8.51 9.78
CA LEU A 83 2.09 -8.93 11.16
C LEU A 83 3.51 -9.41 11.46
N PRO A 84 4.15 -8.86 12.50
CA PRO A 84 5.57 -9.05 12.75
C PRO A 84 5.88 -10.52 13.07
N GLY A 85 7.00 -11.01 12.54
CA GLY A 85 7.60 -12.27 12.97
C GLY A 85 8.69 -12.05 14.02
N GLU A 86 9.33 -13.15 14.43
CA GLU A 86 10.39 -13.14 15.45
C GLU A 86 11.58 -12.23 15.07
N ARG A 87 11.85 -12.10 13.77
CA ARG A 87 12.95 -11.28 13.25
C ARG A 87 12.52 -9.88 12.82
N TRP A 88 11.34 -9.41 13.24
CA TRP A 88 10.85 -8.07 12.88
C TRP A 88 11.81 -6.95 13.30
N HIS A 89 12.54 -7.12 14.40
CA HIS A 89 13.53 -6.16 14.90
C HIS A 89 14.60 -5.78 13.87
N LEU A 90 14.85 -6.62 12.85
CA LEU A 90 15.77 -6.33 11.75
C LEU A 90 15.31 -5.18 10.84
N VAL A 91 14.00 -4.91 10.79
CA VAL A 91 13.37 -3.91 9.90
C VAL A 91 12.41 -2.97 10.63
N GLY A 92 12.11 -3.26 11.90
CA GLY A 92 10.95 -2.72 12.61
C GLY A 92 11.00 -1.23 12.95
N LYS A 93 12.17 -0.58 12.83
CA LYS A 93 12.30 0.88 13.04
C LYS A 93 11.67 1.71 11.92
N ALA A 94 11.29 1.08 10.80
CA ALA A 94 10.81 1.79 9.62
C ALA A 94 9.29 2.08 9.61
N LEU A 95 8.50 1.44 10.50
CA LEU A 95 7.04 1.46 10.41
C LEU A 95 6.38 1.65 11.77
N TYR A 96 5.26 2.37 11.78
CA TYR A 96 4.42 2.58 12.96
C TYR A 96 3.27 1.56 13.00
N GLY A 97 3.17 0.81 14.09
CA GLY A 97 2.19 -0.25 14.27
C GLY A 97 0.91 0.23 14.95
N THR A 98 -0.25 -0.25 14.48
CA THR A 98 -1.57 -0.02 15.11
C THR A 98 -2.44 -1.27 14.99
N GLY A 99 -3.25 -1.55 16.02
CA GLY A 99 -4.17 -2.70 16.02
C GLY A 99 -3.46 -4.06 15.88
N GLY A 100 -2.23 -4.19 16.39
CA GLY A 100 -1.45 -5.43 16.34
C GLY A 100 -0.71 -5.69 15.03
N GLY A 101 -0.69 -4.74 14.09
CA GLY A 101 0.02 -4.88 12.82
C GLY A 101 0.48 -3.56 12.20
N PHE A 102 1.04 -3.66 11.00
CA PHE A 102 1.55 -2.53 10.23
C PHE A 102 0.75 -2.42 8.94
N TRP A 103 -0.07 -1.38 8.86
CA TRP A 103 -0.89 -1.09 7.70
C TRP A 103 -0.08 -0.27 6.72
N ILE A 104 -0.09 -0.65 5.45
CA ILE A 104 0.80 -0.11 4.43
C ILE A 104 -0.02 0.36 3.23
N ASP A 105 0.37 1.48 2.68
CA ASP A 105 -0.06 1.96 1.37
C ASP A 105 1.19 2.29 0.55
N VAL A 106 1.31 1.65 -0.60
CA VAL A 106 2.46 1.70 -1.49
C VAL A 106 2.29 2.84 -2.48
N LYS A 107 3.31 3.69 -2.57
CA LYS A 107 3.33 4.84 -3.47
C LYS A 107 4.57 4.82 -4.34
N GLY A 108 4.41 5.29 -5.58
CA GLY A 108 5.54 5.55 -6.47
C GLY A 108 6.39 6.72 -6.00
N THR A 109 7.65 6.77 -6.43
CA THR A 109 8.62 7.81 -6.07
C THR A 109 8.13 9.23 -6.41
N PHE A 110 7.34 9.38 -7.48
CA PHE A 110 6.80 10.67 -7.91
C PHE A 110 5.43 11.03 -7.31
N ALA A 111 4.90 10.22 -6.38
CA ALA A 111 3.57 10.45 -5.80
C ALA A 111 3.43 11.77 -4.99
N GLY A 112 4.54 12.47 -4.71
CA GLY A 112 4.54 13.80 -4.08
C GLY A 112 4.36 14.97 -5.06
N GLN A 113 4.48 14.77 -6.37
CA GLN A 113 4.41 15.85 -7.37
C GLN A 113 2.98 16.18 -7.84
N TYR A 114 1.97 15.40 -7.43
CA TYR A 114 0.57 15.56 -7.83
C TYR A 114 -0.39 15.41 -6.64
N ASN A 115 -1.68 15.73 -6.84
CA ASN A 115 -2.77 15.72 -5.83
C ASN A 115 -2.87 14.44 -4.97
N ASP A 116 -2.29 13.32 -5.39
CA ASP A 116 -2.33 12.05 -4.68
C ASP A 116 -1.64 12.09 -3.31
N GLY A 117 -0.58 12.88 -3.15
CA GLY A 117 0.11 13.03 -1.86
C GLY A 117 -0.74 13.72 -0.80
N VAL A 118 -1.48 14.76 -1.21
CA VAL A 118 -2.44 15.48 -0.34
C VAL A 118 -3.61 14.56 0.02
N LYS A 119 -4.16 13.86 -0.97
CA LYS A 119 -5.26 12.92 -0.77
C LYS A 119 -4.89 11.80 0.21
N PHE A 120 -3.72 11.18 0.03
CA PHE A 120 -3.25 10.14 0.96
C PHE A 120 -3.15 10.68 2.39
N SER A 121 -2.56 11.87 2.58
CA SER A 121 -2.38 12.44 3.92
C SER A 121 -3.71 12.72 4.62
N LEU A 122 -4.73 13.17 3.87
CA LEU A 122 -6.08 13.35 4.39
C LEU A 122 -6.73 12.01 4.77
N LEU A 123 -6.67 11.02 3.88
CA LEU A 123 -7.22 9.68 4.12
C LEU A 123 -6.54 8.99 5.32
N GLN A 124 -5.22 9.12 5.45
CA GLN A 124 -4.48 8.60 6.59
C GLN A 124 -4.96 9.23 7.90
N LYS A 125 -5.09 10.56 7.94
CA LYS A 125 -5.60 11.29 9.13
C LYS A 125 -7.00 10.80 9.51
N TRP A 126 -7.92 10.74 8.56
CA TRP A 126 -9.30 10.31 8.81
C TRP A 126 -9.42 8.83 9.18
N THR A 127 -8.57 7.98 8.61
CA THR A 127 -8.52 6.56 8.99
C THR A 127 -8.04 6.40 10.42
N TYR A 128 -7.02 7.18 10.82
CA TYR A 128 -6.54 7.15 12.19
C TYR A 128 -7.54 7.74 13.17
N ASP A 129 -8.17 8.85 12.83
CA ASP A 129 -9.18 9.52 13.67
C ASP A 129 -10.39 8.62 13.95
N LYS A 130 -10.98 8.04 12.88
CA LYS A 130 -12.20 7.23 12.98
C LYS A 130 -11.96 5.79 13.44
N TRP A 131 -10.83 5.19 13.06
CA TRP A 131 -10.59 3.75 13.24
C TRP A 131 -9.33 3.42 14.05
N HIS A 132 -8.58 4.42 14.52
CA HIS A 132 -7.30 4.26 15.23
C HIS A 132 -6.28 3.38 14.50
N VAL A 133 -6.34 3.42 13.16
CA VAL A 133 -5.41 2.72 12.28
C VAL A 133 -4.51 3.73 11.58
N TYR A 134 -3.22 3.64 11.85
CA TYR A 134 -2.20 4.42 11.17
C TYR A 134 -1.67 3.64 9.97
N VAL A 135 -1.83 4.22 8.77
CA VAL A 135 -1.38 3.61 7.53
C VAL A 135 -0.07 4.22 7.10
N ASN A 136 0.99 3.41 7.07
CA ASN A 136 2.33 3.81 6.69
C ASN A 136 2.41 4.00 5.18
N LYS A 137 2.88 5.18 4.75
CA LYS A 137 3.23 5.44 3.36
C LYS A 137 4.56 4.76 3.07
N VAL A 138 4.56 3.77 2.18
CA VAL A 138 5.78 3.09 1.74
C VAL A 138 6.08 3.47 0.30
N VAL A 139 7.27 4.03 0.08
CA VAL A 139 7.86 4.16 -1.25
C VAL A 139 8.93 3.08 -1.37
N PRO A 140 8.79 2.06 -2.24
CA PRO A 140 9.66 0.89 -2.24
C PRO A 140 11.15 1.21 -2.33
N VAL A 141 11.55 2.22 -3.11
CA VAL A 141 12.95 2.65 -3.21
C VAL A 141 13.52 2.99 -1.83
N HIS A 142 12.88 3.90 -1.09
CA HIS A 142 13.34 4.32 0.23
C HIS A 142 13.20 3.22 1.27
N PHE A 143 12.13 2.43 1.17
CA PHE A 143 11.89 1.34 2.12
C PHE A 143 12.90 0.20 1.95
N PHE A 144 13.29 -0.13 0.73
CA PHE A 144 14.29 -1.17 0.45
C PHE A 144 15.71 -0.71 0.82
N GLU A 145 16.02 0.58 0.66
CA GLU A 145 17.26 1.17 1.18
C GLU A 145 17.36 0.99 2.70
N ALA A 146 16.28 1.23 3.44
CA ALA A 146 16.24 1.06 4.90
C ALA A 146 16.21 -0.42 5.34
N THR A 147 15.62 -1.31 4.53
CA THR A 147 15.40 -2.72 4.86
C THR A 147 16.27 -3.62 3.99
N PHE A 148 15.71 -4.16 2.91
CA PHE A 148 16.41 -4.89 1.87
C PHE A 148 15.60 -4.83 0.57
N VAL A 149 16.27 -5.06 -0.56
CA VAL A 149 15.60 -5.26 -1.85
C VAL A 149 15.31 -6.75 -2.06
N PRO A 150 14.07 -7.14 -2.44
CA PRO A 150 13.77 -8.52 -2.80
C PRO A 150 14.40 -8.87 -4.15
N ARG A 151 14.93 -10.08 -4.27
CA ARG A 151 15.68 -10.54 -5.45
C ARG A 151 14.89 -10.39 -6.75
N ARG A 152 13.58 -10.67 -6.70
CA ARG A 152 12.67 -10.57 -7.87
C ARG A 152 12.44 -9.12 -8.34
N ALA A 153 12.71 -8.12 -7.50
CA ALA A 153 12.57 -6.71 -7.86
C ALA A 153 13.82 -6.11 -8.52
N LEU A 154 14.99 -6.78 -8.43
CA LEU A 154 16.26 -6.29 -8.98
C LEU A 154 16.25 -6.16 -10.51
N SER A 155 15.43 -6.95 -11.20
CA SER A 155 15.32 -6.93 -12.66
C SER A 155 13.95 -6.45 -13.13
N GLY A 156 13.94 -5.66 -14.19
CA GLY A 156 12.73 -5.30 -14.92
C GLY A 156 12.17 -6.46 -15.74
N ARG A 157 11.03 -6.24 -16.41
CA ARG A 157 10.42 -7.25 -17.30
C ARG A 157 11.35 -7.74 -18.41
N SER A 158 12.29 -6.89 -18.85
CA SER A 158 13.28 -7.21 -19.89
C SER A 158 14.52 -7.93 -19.35
N GLY A 159 14.56 -8.30 -18.07
CA GLY A 159 15.73 -8.89 -17.41
C GLY A 159 16.83 -7.88 -17.04
N ARG A 160 16.75 -6.64 -17.55
CA ARG A 160 17.72 -5.58 -17.24
C ARG A 160 17.67 -5.20 -15.76
N PRO A 161 18.84 -4.98 -15.12
CA PRO A 161 18.90 -4.48 -13.76
C PRO A 161 18.17 -3.14 -13.60
N ARG A 162 17.53 -2.95 -12.46
CA ARG A 162 16.87 -1.70 -12.09
C ARG A 162 17.82 -0.84 -11.27
N THR A 163 18.26 0.25 -11.88
CA THR A 163 19.23 1.18 -11.30
C THR A 163 18.81 1.73 -9.93
N CYS A 164 17.51 1.96 -9.73
CA CYS A 164 16.95 2.44 -8.46
C CYS A 164 17.16 1.52 -7.27
N TYR A 165 17.54 0.25 -7.48
CA TYR A 165 17.75 -0.71 -6.39
C TYR A 165 19.19 -1.21 -6.29
N LEU A 166 20.10 -0.73 -7.15
CA LEU A 166 21.48 -1.23 -7.17
C LEU A 166 22.25 -0.93 -5.86
N ALA A 167 21.87 0.13 -5.15
CA ALA A 167 22.46 0.50 -3.86
C ALA A 167 21.79 -0.18 -2.66
N CYS A 168 20.67 -0.88 -2.86
CA CYS A 168 19.97 -1.54 -1.77
C CYS A 168 20.66 -2.87 -1.44
N ARG A 169 20.85 -3.14 -0.14
CA ARG A 169 21.28 -4.47 0.32
C ARG A 169 20.21 -5.52 0.07
N THR A 170 20.63 -6.74 -0.18
CA THR A 170 19.80 -7.93 -0.30
C THR A 170 19.40 -8.48 1.07
N LEU A 171 18.41 -9.38 1.09
CA LEU A 171 18.03 -10.09 2.32
C LEU A 171 19.20 -10.87 2.92
N ALA A 172 20.03 -11.52 2.09
CA ALA A 172 21.19 -12.26 2.57
C ALA A 172 22.18 -11.35 3.31
N GLU A 173 22.46 -10.16 2.77
CA GLU A 173 23.33 -9.16 3.40
C GLU A 173 22.74 -8.63 4.71
N LEU A 174 21.42 -8.41 4.77
CA LEU A 174 20.72 -8.00 6.00
C LEU A 174 20.88 -9.06 7.12
N LEU A 175 20.70 -10.33 6.77
CA LEU A 175 20.80 -11.43 7.74
C LEU A 175 22.24 -11.64 8.23
N ASN A 176 23.23 -11.40 7.37
CA ASN A 176 24.66 -11.53 7.72
C ASN A 176 25.21 -10.37 8.57
N THR A 177 24.59 -9.18 8.52
CA THR A 177 25.04 -8.00 9.27
C THR A 177 24.50 -7.93 10.70
N SER A 178 23.62 -8.85 11.08
CA SER A 178 23.07 -8.91 12.43
C SER A 178 23.91 -9.87 13.25
N PRO A 179 24.68 -9.40 14.26
CA PRO A 179 25.37 -10.30 15.16
C PRO A 179 24.33 -11.21 15.78
N THR A 180 24.58 -12.51 15.76
CA THR A 180 23.83 -13.48 16.54
C THR A 180 23.90 -13.02 18.00
N LEU A 181 22.84 -12.39 18.50
CA LEU A 181 22.67 -12.21 19.94
C LEU A 181 22.39 -13.61 20.49
N LEU A 182 23.47 -14.27 20.90
CA LEU A 182 23.47 -15.43 21.79
C LEU A 182 22.90 -15.04 23.15
#